data_AF-A0A7R9ZK25-F1
#
_entry.id   AF-A0A7R9ZK25-F1
#
_cell.length_a   1.000
_cell.length_b   1.000
_cell.length_c   1.000
_cell.angle_alpha   90.00
_cell.angle_beta   90.00
_cell.angle_gamma   90.00
#
_symmetry.space_group_name_H-M   'P 1'
#
loop_
_entity.id
_entity.type
_entity.pdbx_description
1 polymer ?
#
loop_
_entity_poly.entity_id
_entity_poly.type
_entity_poly.pdbx_seq_one_letter_code
_entity_poly.pdbx_strand_id
1 'polypeptide(L)'
;YNPNTKRYALLVGHALENDLQCLGMTFYPPHRIRDTAKYEPFQQYLPYRGACRTYDHAGNGNTANVVNSMYGPRKLKALAKQYLHVSIQAPHKPHCPKEDAWAALQLYLLVQVDWEDRMRQHTSMQG
;
A
#
# COMPACT_ATOMS: atom_id res chain seq x y z
N TYR A 1 -10.61 -18.06 -25.54
CA TYR A 1 -10.67 -17.39 -24.22
C TYR A 1 -11.06 -18.45 -23.19
N ASN A 2 -10.11 -18.91 -22.36
CA ASN A 2 -10.37 -19.87 -21.29
C ASN A 2 -10.56 -19.10 -19.97
N PRO A 3 -11.78 -19.04 -19.39
CA PRO A 3 -12.05 -18.28 -18.17
C PRO A 3 -11.35 -18.86 -16.93
N ASN A 4 -10.83 -20.10 -17.00
CA ASN A 4 -10.19 -20.80 -15.87
C ASN A 4 -8.69 -20.56 -15.74
N THR A 5 -8.07 -19.79 -16.63
CA THR A 5 -6.66 -19.40 -16.55
C THR A 5 -6.51 -17.89 -16.38
N LYS A 6 -7.15 -17.31 -15.36
CA LYS A 6 -6.88 -15.91 -14.98
C LYS A 6 -5.41 -15.79 -14.57
N ARG A 7 -4.59 -15.20 -15.44
CA ARG A 7 -3.23 -14.80 -15.11
C ARG A 7 -3.33 -13.48 -14.33
N TYR A 8 -3.05 -13.55 -13.03
CA TYR A 8 -2.94 -12.35 -12.20
C TYR A 8 -1.59 -11.68 -12.48
N ALA A 9 -1.64 -10.42 -12.91
CA ALA A 9 -0.45 -9.59 -13.01
C ALA A 9 0.15 -9.34 -11.61
N LEU A 10 1.35 -8.79 -11.54
CA LEU A 10 1.80 -8.16 -10.30
C LEU A 10 1.12 -6.80 -10.20
N LEU A 11 0.34 -6.58 -9.14
CA LEU A 11 -0.33 -5.30 -8.88
C LEU A 11 0.50 -4.48 -7.90
N VAL A 12 0.92 -3.30 -8.34
CA VAL A 12 1.70 -2.35 -7.53
C VAL A 12 0.88 -1.10 -7.30
N GLY A 13 0.92 -0.55 -6.10
CA GLY A 13 0.20 0.68 -5.76
C GLY A 13 0.48 1.17 -4.35
N HIS A 14 -0.39 2.03 -3.84
CA HIS A 14 -0.26 2.63 -2.51
C HIS A 14 -1.62 2.68 -1.82
N ALA A 15 -1.77 1.96 -0.70
CA ALA A 15 -3.02 1.80 0.02
C ALA A 15 -4.16 1.25 -0.86
N LEU A 16 -3.86 0.17 -1.59
CA LEU A 16 -4.71 -0.41 -2.66
C LEU A 16 -6.08 -0.94 -2.19
N GLU A 17 -6.29 -1.09 -0.88
CA GLU A 17 -7.50 -1.69 -0.31
C GLU A 17 -8.77 -0.93 -0.72
N ASN A 18 -8.74 0.40 -0.62
CA ASN A 18 -9.87 1.24 -1.02
C ASN A 18 -10.11 1.17 -2.53
N ASP A 19 -9.04 1.21 -3.33
CA ASP A 19 -9.13 1.16 -4.79
C ASP A 19 -9.73 -0.16 -5.27
N LEU A 20 -9.26 -1.28 -4.72
CA LEU A 20 -9.76 -2.61 -5.05
C LEU A 20 -11.23 -2.79 -4.65
N GLN A 21 -11.63 -2.25 -3.50
CA GLN A 21 -13.03 -2.24 -3.08
C GLN A 21 -13.92 -1.46 -4.06
N CYS A 22 -13.50 -0.25 -4.45
CA CYS A 22 -14.21 0.59 -5.42
C CYS A 22 -14.32 -0.06 -6.80
N LEU A 23 -13.30 -0.83 -7.21
CA LEU A 23 -13.28 -1.54 -8.48
C LEU A 23 -14.05 -2.87 -8.46
N GLY A 24 -14.65 -3.25 -7.32
CA GLY A 24 -15.32 -4.55 -7.16
C GLY A 24 -14.34 -5.74 -7.23
N MET A 25 -13.04 -5.48 -7.06
CA MET A 25 -11.98 -6.47 -7.08
C MET A 25 -11.75 -7.03 -5.67
N THR A 26 -12.76 -7.71 -5.14
CA THR A 26 -12.75 -8.25 -3.76
C THR A 26 -11.73 -9.37 -3.56
N PHE A 27 -11.22 -9.97 -4.64
CA PHE A 27 -10.19 -11.01 -4.58
C PHE A 27 -9.04 -10.71 -5.54
N TYR A 28 -7.86 -10.49 -4.96
CA TYR A 28 -6.57 -10.47 -5.65
C TYR A 28 -5.56 -11.28 -4.85
N PRO A 29 -4.78 -12.20 -5.47
CA PRO A 29 -3.85 -13.04 -4.72
C PRO A 29 -2.86 -12.18 -3.91
N PRO A 30 -2.76 -12.32 -2.58
CA PRO A 30 -1.92 -11.44 -1.75
C PRO A 30 -0.45 -11.44 -2.17
N HIS A 31 0.08 -12.59 -2.58
CA HIS A 31 1.46 -12.72 -3.07
C HIS A 31 1.71 -11.98 -4.40
N ARG A 32 0.66 -11.54 -5.10
CA ARG A 32 0.72 -10.72 -6.32
C ARG A 32 0.50 -9.22 -6.07
N ILE A 33 0.36 -8.79 -4.81
CA ILE A 33 0.21 -7.38 -4.44
C ILE A 33 1.54 -6.84 -3.92
N ARG A 34 1.92 -5.64 -4.36
CA ARG A 34 3.00 -4.83 -3.80
C ARG A 34 2.43 -3.47 -3.42
N ASP A 35 1.88 -3.41 -2.22
CA ASP A 35 1.31 -2.19 -1.66
C ASP A 35 2.39 -1.43 -0.90
N THR A 36 2.84 -0.31 -1.47
CA THR A 36 3.92 0.53 -0.92
C THR A 36 3.56 1.14 0.43
N ALA A 37 2.29 1.20 0.81
CA ALA A 37 1.87 1.62 2.15
C ALA A 37 2.12 0.53 3.22
N LYS A 38 2.20 -0.74 2.81
CA LYS A 38 2.42 -1.89 3.69
C LYS A 38 3.89 -2.35 3.75
N TYR A 39 4.77 -1.78 2.93
CA TYR A 39 6.20 -2.07 2.98
C TYR A 39 6.83 -1.46 4.23
N GLU A 40 7.22 -2.29 5.20
CA GLU A 40 7.71 -1.85 6.53
C GLU A 40 8.80 -0.77 6.47
N PRO A 41 9.84 -0.84 5.60
CA PRO A 41 10.85 0.23 5.52
C PRO A 41 10.30 1.60 5.10
N PHE A 42 9.12 1.66 4.49
CA PHE A 42 8.43 2.91 4.16
C PHE A 42 7.47 3.37 5.25
N GLN A 43 7.27 2.61 6.31
CA GLN A 43 6.42 3.02 7.42
C GLN A 43 7.13 4.04 8.32
N GLN A 44 6.34 4.80 9.08
CA GLN A 44 6.84 5.74 10.08
C GLN A 44 6.55 5.23 11.48
N TYR A 45 7.43 5.57 12.41
CA TYR A 45 7.20 5.34 13.82
C TYR A 45 6.00 6.17 14.31
N LEU A 46 5.08 5.49 15.00
CA LEU A 46 3.89 6.08 15.61
C LEU A 46 3.98 5.86 17.13
N PRO A 47 4.48 6.85 17.91
CA PRO A 47 4.70 6.69 19.35
C PRO A 47 3.40 6.55 20.17
N TYR A 48 2.25 6.86 19.57
CA TYR A 48 0.94 6.73 20.22
C TYR A 48 0.12 5.61 19.58
N ARG A 49 -0.21 4.60 20.40
CA ARG A 49 -1.11 3.49 20.04
C ARG A 49 -2.45 4.06 19.56
N GLY A 50 -2.83 3.79 18.31
CA GLY A 50 -4.06 4.31 17.68
C GLY A 50 -3.92 5.59 16.84
N ALA A 51 -2.69 5.99 16.48
CA ALA A 51 -2.47 7.19 15.66
C ALA A 51 -2.93 7.05 14.20
N CYS A 52 -2.94 5.84 13.60
CA CYS A 52 -3.61 5.60 12.32
C CYS A 52 -5.09 5.31 12.56
N ARG A 53 -5.91 6.37 12.57
CA ARG A 53 -7.36 6.21 12.51
C ARG A 53 -7.74 5.86 11.08
N THR A 54 -8.24 4.65 10.85
CA THR A 54 -9.17 4.43 9.74
C THR A 54 -10.43 5.22 10.09
N TYR A 55 -10.77 6.23 9.31
CA TYR A 55 -12.01 6.99 9.52
C TYR A 55 -13.18 6.14 9.00
N ASP A 56 -13.80 5.35 9.86
CA ASP A 56 -15.15 4.87 9.60
C ASP A 56 -16.11 6.07 9.67
N HIS A 57 -16.76 6.39 8.55
CA HIS A 57 -17.79 7.45 8.47
C HIS A 57 -19.08 7.08 9.22
N ALA A 58 -19.14 5.90 9.84
CA ALA A 58 -20.19 5.52 10.76
C ALA A 58 -19.65 5.74 12.17
N GLY A 59 -20.10 6.79 12.87
CA GLY A 59 -19.71 7.14 14.23
C GLY A 59 -20.12 6.12 15.29
N ASN A 60 -19.72 4.86 15.12
CA ASN A 60 -19.89 3.76 16.06
C ASN A 60 -18.48 3.28 16.43
N GLY A 61 -17.87 3.96 17.40
CA GLY A 61 -16.51 3.69 17.85
C GLY A 61 -16.36 2.29 18.43
N ASN A 62 -16.08 1.33 17.56
CA ASN A 62 -15.60 0.03 17.99
C ASN A 62 -14.07 0.13 18.12
N THR A 63 -13.61 0.49 19.32
CA THR A 63 -12.20 0.65 19.72
C THR A 63 -11.39 -0.64 19.69
N ALA A 64 -11.92 -1.72 19.12
CA ALA A 64 -11.31 -3.05 19.11
C ALA A 64 -10.31 -3.30 17.95
N ASN A 65 -10.21 -2.40 16.96
CA ASN A 65 -9.24 -2.48 15.86
C ASN A 65 -8.11 -1.45 15.98
N VAL A 66 -7.63 -1.18 17.21
CA VAL A 66 -6.32 -0.54 17.37
C VAL A 66 -5.27 -1.50 16.84
N VAL A 67 -4.71 -1.21 15.66
CA VAL A 67 -3.51 -1.90 15.21
C VAL A 67 -2.46 -1.75 16.30
N ASN A 68 -2.06 -2.87 16.89
CA ASN A 68 -0.99 -2.92 17.90
C ASN A 68 0.37 -2.85 17.20
N SER A 69 0.53 -1.92 16.26
CA SER A 69 1.75 -1.72 15.50
C SER A 69 2.36 -0.39 15.88
N MET A 70 3.63 -0.43 16.25
CA MET A 70 4.48 0.72 16.53
C MET A 70 4.76 1.54 15.25
N TYR A 71 4.48 0.96 14.08
CA TYR A 71 4.70 1.55 12.76
C TYR A 71 3.40 1.63 11.97
N GLY A 72 3.24 2.69 11.18
CA GLY A 72 2.09 2.86 10.30
C GLY A 72 2.44 3.47 8.95
N PRO A 73 1.49 3.42 7.99
CA PRO A 73 1.73 3.87 6.63
C PRO A 73 2.05 5.36 6.58
N ARG A 74 2.92 5.73 5.64
CA ARG A 74 3.20 7.13 5.28
C ARG A 74 2.41 7.50 4.04
N LYS A 75 2.07 8.79 3.89
CA LYS A 75 1.41 9.30 2.69
C LYS A 75 2.33 9.16 1.47
N LEU A 76 1.78 8.77 0.32
CA LEU A 76 2.52 8.65 -0.94
C LEU A 76 3.36 9.89 -1.26
N LYS A 77 2.77 11.09 -1.14
CA LYS A 77 3.49 12.36 -1.40
C LYS A 77 4.76 12.56 -0.55
N ALA A 78 4.75 12.07 0.69
CA ALA A 78 5.89 12.19 1.59
C ALA A 78 7.00 11.21 1.18
N LEU A 79 6.62 9.98 0.80
CA LEU A 79 7.55 8.99 0.29
C LEU A 79 8.16 9.42 -1.05
N ALA A 80 7.34 9.90 -1.99
CA ALA A 80 7.79 10.42 -3.28
C ALA A 80 8.79 11.57 -3.10
N LYS A 81 8.51 12.49 -2.16
CA LYS A 81 9.42 13.59 -1.87
C LYS A 81 10.75 13.13 -1.28
N GLN A 82 10.72 12.17 -0.37
CA GLN A 82 11.91 11.67 0.32
C GLN A 82 12.80 10.80 -0.58
N TYR A 83 12.22 9.81 -1.24
CA TYR A 83 12.96 8.74 -1.93
C TYR A 83 13.15 9.01 -3.41
N LEU A 84 12.21 9.72 -4.05
CA LEU A 84 12.24 10.00 -5.48
C LEU A 84 12.57 11.46 -5.79
N HIS A 85 12.71 12.31 -4.75
CA HIS A 85 12.94 13.75 -4.84
C HIS A 85 11.91 14.53 -5.66
N VAL A 86 10.72 13.97 -5.87
CA VAL A 86 9.62 14.57 -6.65
C VAL A 86 8.48 15.03 -5.74
N SER A 87 7.88 16.17 -6.09
CA SER A 87 6.70 16.71 -5.41
C SER A 87 5.45 16.36 -6.21
N ILE A 88 4.61 15.47 -5.68
CA ILE A 88 3.32 15.08 -6.25
C ILE A 88 2.17 15.61 -5.38
N GLN A 89 0.92 15.52 -5.85
CA GLN A 89 -0.27 15.84 -5.05
C GLN A 89 -0.23 17.27 -4.46
N ALA A 90 0.03 18.25 -5.32
CA ALA A 90 0.11 19.66 -4.92
C ALA A 90 -1.15 20.11 -4.17
N PRO A 91 -1.01 20.95 -3.12
CA PRO A 91 -2.15 21.43 -2.35
C PRO A 91 -3.11 22.23 -3.25
N HIS A 92 -4.40 22.11 -2.97
CA HIS A 92 -5.48 22.80 -3.71
C HIS A 92 -5.57 22.44 -5.20
N LYS A 93 -4.94 21.35 -5.63
CA LYS A 93 -5.10 20.79 -6.97
C LYS A 93 -5.63 19.36 -6.89
N PRO A 94 -6.53 18.97 -7.81
CA PRO A 94 -6.91 17.57 -7.94
C PRO A 94 -5.67 16.74 -8.27
N HIS A 95 -5.59 15.56 -7.66
CA HIS A 95 -4.48 14.63 -7.89
C HIS A 95 -4.67 13.89 -9.20
N CYS A 96 -3.56 13.51 -9.84
CA CYS A 96 -3.58 12.76 -11.08
C CYS A 96 -3.34 11.27 -10.80
N PRO A 97 -4.30 10.38 -11.12
CA PRO A 97 -4.13 8.94 -10.89
C PRO A 97 -2.89 8.36 -11.59
N LYS A 98 -2.52 8.89 -12.76
CA LYS A 98 -1.31 8.49 -13.49
C LYS A 98 -0.04 8.88 -12.73
N GLU A 99 0.00 10.09 -12.15
CA GLU A 99 1.13 10.56 -11.35
C GLU A 99 1.30 9.70 -10.09
N ASP A 100 0.18 9.42 -9.40
CA ASP A 100 0.18 8.59 -8.21
C ASP A 100 0.61 7.14 -8.51
N ALA A 101 0.07 6.53 -9.58
CA ALA A 101 0.45 5.19 -10.01
C ALA A 101 1.93 5.11 -10.40
N TRP A 102 2.44 6.13 -11.11
CA TRP A 102 3.86 6.22 -11.44
C TRP A 102 4.72 6.33 -10.17
N ALA A 103 4.37 7.20 -9.22
CA ALA A 103 5.14 7.36 -7.99
C ALA A 103 5.17 6.07 -7.16
N ALA A 104 4.04 5.38 -7.03
CA ALA A 104 3.96 4.10 -6.33
C ALA A 104 4.81 3.01 -7.03
N LEU A 105 4.76 2.95 -8.37
CA LEU A 105 5.59 2.03 -9.15
C LEU A 105 7.09 2.34 -8.96
N GLN A 106 7.50 3.60 -9.04
CA GLN A 106 8.89 3.99 -8.84
C GLN A 106 9.40 3.65 -7.43
N LEU A 107 8.57 3.84 -6.39
CA LEU A 107 8.90 3.42 -5.03
C LEU A 107 9.13 1.91 -4.95
N TYR A 108 8.27 1.10 -5.59
CA TYR A 108 8.48 -0.35 -5.66
C TYR A 108 9.77 -0.71 -6.39
N LEU A 109 10.03 -0.12 -7.57
CA LEU A 109 11.22 -0.39 -8.36
C LEU A 109 12.51 -0.06 -7.58
N LEU A 110 12.50 0.99 -6.77
CA LEU A 110 13.63 1.39 -5.92
C LEU A 110 14.04 0.30 -4.93
N VAL A 111 13.08 -0.47 -4.41
CA VAL A 111 13.30 -1.49 -3.37
C VAL A 111 12.98 -2.91 -3.86
N GLN A 112 12.84 -3.10 -5.18
CA GLN A 112 12.28 -4.32 -5.76
C GLN A 112 13.06 -5.56 -5.32
N VAL A 113 14.40 -5.50 -5.35
CA VAL A 113 15.25 -6.63 -4.98
C VAL A 113 14.96 -7.07 -3.55
N ASP A 114 15.09 -6.16 -2.59
CA ASP A 114 14.86 -6.43 -1.17
C ASP A 114 13.42 -6.87 -0.89
N TRP A 115 12.45 -6.28 -1.58
CA TRP A 115 11.04 -6.65 -1.42
C TRP A 115 10.78 -8.07 -1.93
N GLU A 116 11.21 -8.39 -3.15
CA GLU A 116 10.99 -9.72 -3.73
C GLU A 116 11.78 -10.83 -3.01
N ASP A 117 12.94 -10.52 -2.43
CA ASP A 117 13.66 -11.43 -1.53
C ASP A 117 12.84 -11.73 -0.27
N ARG A 118 12.33 -10.72 0.42
CA ARG A 118 11.48 -10.91 1.62
C ARG A 118 10.21 -11.71 1.30
N MET A 119 9.57 -11.45 0.16
CA MET A 119 8.36 -12.18 -0.26
C MET A 119 8.66 -13.67 -0.50
N ARG A 120 9.81 -14.00 -1.10
CA ARG A 120 10.25 -15.39 -1.30
C ARG A 120 10.49 -16.10 0.03
N GLN A 121 11.18 -15.45 0.96
CA GLN A 121 11.44 -15.99 2.29
C GLN A 121 10.14 -16.27 3.06
N HIS A 122 9.21 -15.32 3.06
CA HIS A 122 7.90 -15.50 3.71
C HIS A 122 7.09 -16.66 3.12
N THR A 123 7.14 -16.83 1.78
CA THR A 123 6.43 -17.92 1.10
C THR A 123 7.04 -19.29 1.45
N SER A 124 8.37 -19.37 1.61
CA SER A 124 9.05 -20.63 1.98
C SER A 124 8.85 -21.06 3.43
N MET A 125 8.45 -20.17 4.33
CA MET A 125 8.23 -20.48 5.76
C MET A 125 6.78 -20.88 6.09
N GLN A 126 5.85 -20.80 5.14
CA GLN A 126 4.42 -21.13 5.33
C GLN A 126 3.98 -22.42 4.62
N GLY A 127 4.93 -23.16 4.02
CA GLY A 127 4.71 -24.50 3.45
C GLY A 127 5.34 -25.57 4.33
#